data_AF-A0A3C1G0Q6-F1
#
_entry.id   AF-A0A3C1G0Q6-F1
#
_cell.length_a   1.000
_cell.length_b   1.000
_cell.length_c   1.000
_cell.angle_alpha   90.00
_cell.angle_beta   90.00
_cell.angle_gamma   90.00
#
_symmetry.space_group_name_H-M   'P 1'
#
loop_
_entity.id
_entity.type
_entity.pdbx_description
1 polymer ?
#
loop_
_entity_poly.entity_id
_entity_poly.type
_entity_poly.pdbx_seq_one_letter_code
_entity_poly.pdbx_strand_id
1 'polypeptide(L)'
;MALANGIRDLGFTRRSLKILNRREVIQKVPTDEDMVFLSRLSRIWKDTEWIRESVRQIRSKARREKLVREVELTKPERYVLNRYLNAKGRLTLEGVASEVFYYYGIPENVARGIVRKMRGRVYMAKSRRSRNDASCKPS
;
A
#
# COMPACT_ATOMS: atom_id res chain seq x y z
N MET A 1 -19.73 16.88 12.65
CA MET A 1 -19.96 15.49 12.16
C MET A 1 -20.51 15.43 10.73
N ALA A 2 -21.23 16.44 10.23
CA ALA A 2 -21.77 16.46 8.86
C ALA A 2 -20.70 16.39 7.74
N LEU A 3 -19.57 17.10 7.89
CA LEU A 3 -18.49 17.14 6.88
C LEU A 3 -17.84 15.76 6.61
N ALA A 4 -17.80 14.88 7.61
CA ALA A 4 -17.17 13.57 7.49
C ALA A 4 -18.00 12.57 6.65
N ASN A 5 -19.31 12.79 6.52
CA ASN A 5 -20.20 11.96 5.71
C ASN A 5 -20.14 12.37 4.24
N GLY A 6 -20.21 13.68 3.94
CA GLY A 6 -20.14 14.17 2.56
C GLY A 6 -18.86 13.77 1.80
N ILE A 7 -17.71 13.68 2.48
CA ILE A 7 -16.46 13.24 1.84
C ILE A 7 -16.48 11.75 1.47
N ARG A 8 -17.20 10.91 2.23
CA ARG A 8 -17.33 9.48 1.91
C ARG A 8 -18.13 9.27 0.64
N ASP A 9 -19.15 10.10 0.42
CA ASP A 9 -20.01 10.05 -0.75
C ASP A 9 -19.28 10.47 -2.04
N LEU A 10 -18.21 11.27 -1.92
CA LEU A 10 -17.35 11.66 -3.03
C LEU A 10 -16.39 10.55 -3.50
N GLY A 11 -16.40 9.38 -2.87
CA GLY A 11 -15.66 8.21 -3.33
C GLY A 11 -14.14 8.25 -3.09
N PHE A 12 -13.63 9.22 -2.31
CA PHE A 12 -12.23 9.29 -1.91
C PHE A 12 -11.92 8.29 -0.80
N THR A 13 -10.78 7.61 -0.92
CA THR A 13 -10.31 6.74 0.18
C THR A 13 -9.64 7.58 1.28
N ARG A 14 -9.64 7.08 2.51
CA ARG A 14 -8.87 7.71 3.62
C ARG A 14 -7.39 7.91 3.26
N ARG A 15 -6.81 7.04 2.44
CA ARG A 15 -5.42 7.15 1.99
C ARG A 15 -5.24 8.32 1.02
N SER A 16 -6.17 8.49 0.08
CA SER A 16 -6.19 9.61 -0.87
C SER A 16 -6.27 10.96 -0.15
N LEU A 17 -7.19 11.09 0.82
CA LEU A 17 -7.34 12.31 1.61
C LEU A 17 -6.07 12.63 2.43
N LYS A 18 -5.45 11.60 3.04
CA LYS A 18 -4.16 11.78 3.72
C LYS A 18 -3.04 12.24 2.79
N ILE A 19 -3.03 11.80 1.52
CA ILE A 19 -2.04 12.25 0.53
C ILE A 19 -2.29 13.73 0.19
N LEU A 20 -3.54 14.13 -0.05
CA LEU A 20 -3.89 15.52 -0.35
C LEU A 20 -3.52 16.44 0.81
N ASN A 21 -3.83 16.04 2.04
CA ASN A 21 -3.47 16.83 3.22
C ASN A 21 -1.94 16.95 3.44
N ARG A 22 -1.18 15.86 3.25
CA ARG A 22 0.29 15.91 3.34
C ARG A 22 0.95 16.80 2.29
N ARG A 23 0.26 17.03 1.17
CA ARG A 23 0.70 17.92 0.09
C ARG A 23 0.13 19.32 0.25
N GLU A 24 -0.53 19.61 1.37
CA GLU A 24 -1.13 20.92 1.68
C GLU A 24 -2.17 21.36 0.64
N VAL A 25 -2.77 20.39 -0.08
CA VAL A 25 -3.86 20.65 -1.06
C VAL A 25 -5.19 20.86 -0.35
N ILE A 26 -5.38 20.17 0.79
CA ILE A 26 -6.56 20.31 1.65
C ILE A 26 -6.13 20.41 3.12
N GLN A 27 -6.95 21.06 3.93
CA GLN A 27 -6.69 21.18 5.36
C GLN A 27 -6.95 19.87 6.11
N LYS A 28 -6.36 19.75 7.31
CA LYS A 28 -6.52 18.57 8.17
C LYS A 28 -7.98 18.39 8.60
N VAL A 29 -8.63 19.51 8.88
CA VAL A 29 -10.08 19.62 8.99
C VAL A 29 -10.54 20.32 7.71
N PRO A 30 -11.23 19.62 6.79
CA PRO A 30 -11.62 20.18 5.51
C PRO A 30 -12.51 21.41 5.69
N THR A 31 -12.16 22.49 4.99
CA THR A 31 -12.96 23.72 4.90
C THR A 31 -14.06 23.56 3.84
N ASP A 32 -14.98 24.52 3.76
CA ASP A 32 -16.00 24.50 2.71
C ASP A 32 -15.39 24.63 1.30
N GLU A 33 -14.29 25.38 1.15
CA GLU A 33 -13.53 25.45 -0.10
C GLU A 33 -12.91 24.10 -0.48
N ASP A 34 -12.34 23.38 0.50
CA ASP A 34 -11.84 22.02 0.29
C ASP A 34 -12.97 21.10 -0.18
N MET A 35 -14.18 21.24 0.36
CA MET A 35 -15.34 20.46 -0.03
C MET A 35 -15.78 20.74 -1.47
N VAL A 36 -15.81 22.01 -1.87
CA VAL A 36 -16.09 22.41 -3.26
C VAL A 36 -15.03 21.84 -4.21
N PHE A 37 -13.76 21.96 -3.85
CA PHE A 37 -12.65 21.40 -4.62
C PHE A 37 -12.78 19.88 -4.75
N LEU A 38 -12.98 19.16 -3.64
CA LEU A 38 -13.12 17.72 -3.63
C LEU A 38 -14.34 17.27 -4.44
N SER A 39 -15.44 18.01 -4.40
CA SER A 39 -16.63 17.70 -5.20
C SER A 39 -16.40 17.89 -6.70
N ARG A 40 -15.53 18.80 -7.11
CA ARG A 40 -15.14 18.94 -8.53
C ARG A 40 -14.14 17.86 -8.93
N LEU A 41 -13.15 17.63 -8.08
CA LEU A 41 -12.13 16.60 -8.27
C LEU A 41 -12.76 15.21 -8.37
N SER A 42 -13.81 14.90 -7.60
CA SER A 42 -14.48 13.59 -7.62
C SER A 42 -15.01 13.22 -9.00
N ARG A 43 -15.35 14.20 -9.85
CA ARG A 43 -15.85 13.97 -11.22
C ARG A 43 -14.80 13.37 -12.15
N ILE A 44 -13.53 13.70 -11.92
CA ILE A 44 -12.39 13.15 -12.68
C ILE A 44 -11.63 12.09 -11.88
N TRP A 45 -11.96 11.94 -10.60
CA TRP A 45 -11.28 11.00 -9.71
C TRP A 45 -11.68 9.57 -10.04
N LYS A 46 -10.69 8.71 -10.29
CA LYS A 46 -10.87 7.33 -10.79
C LYS A 46 -11.43 7.25 -12.22
N ASP A 47 -11.47 8.35 -12.94
CA ASP A 47 -11.78 8.29 -14.37
C ASP A 47 -10.69 7.51 -15.11
N THR A 48 -11.11 6.54 -15.93
CA THR A 48 -10.19 5.57 -16.53
C THR A 48 -9.38 6.21 -17.64
N GLU A 49 -9.94 7.16 -18.38
CA GLU A 49 -9.24 7.87 -19.45
C GLU A 49 -8.15 8.77 -18.88
N TRP A 50 -8.48 9.55 -17.84
CA TRP A 50 -7.51 10.37 -17.14
C TRP A 50 -6.39 9.57 -16.50
N ILE A 51 -6.70 8.41 -15.89
CA ILE A 51 -5.67 7.52 -15.34
C ILE A 51 -4.75 7.00 -16.46
N ARG A 52 -5.32 6.55 -17.59
CA ARG A 52 -4.54 6.05 -18.72
C ARG A 52 -3.59 7.13 -19.25
N GLU A 53 -4.08 8.34 -19.43
CA GLU A 53 -3.28 9.44 -19.92
C GLU A 53 -2.17 9.81 -18.91
N SER A 54 -2.50 9.91 -17.62
CA SER A 54 -1.53 10.17 -16.55
C SER A 54 -0.41 9.13 -16.50
N VAL A 55 -0.74 7.84 -16.67
CA VAL A 55 0.25 6.76 -16.70
C VAL A 55 1.07 6.77 -17.99
N ARG A 56 0.46 7.09 -19.14
CA ARG A 56 1.13 7.18 -20.45
C ARG A 56 2.25 8.20 -20.46
N GLN A 57 2.07 9.34 -19.78
CA GLN A 57 3.07 10.40 -19.67
C GLN A 57 4.38 9.96 -18.97
N ILE A 58 4.35 8.87 -18.20
CA ILE A 58 5.55 8.31 -17.58
C ILE A 58 6.38 7.57 -18.65
N ARG A 59 7.50 8.15 -19.06
CA ARG A 59 8.35 7.63 -20.16
C ARG A 59 8.80 6.18 -19.98
N SER A 60 9.23 5.79 -18.78
CA SER A 60 9.77 4.44 -18.52
C SER A 60 8.66 3.39 -18.41
N LYS A 61 8.70 2.39 -19.31
CA LYS A 61 7.79 1.22 -19.29
C LYS A 61 7.90 0.46 -17.97
N ALA A 62 9.12 0.17 -17.51
CA ALA A 62 9.35 -0.52 -16.23
C ALA A 62 8.73 0.24 -15.06
N ARG A 63 8.83 1.57 -15.05
CA ARG A 63 8.21 2.40 -14.00
C ARG A 63 6.69 2.40 -14.07
N ARG A 64 6.10 2.44 -15.27
CA ARG A 64 4.63 2.30 -15.46
C ARG A 64 4.13 0.98 -14.90
N GLU A 65 4.76 -0.12 -15.31
CA GLU A 65 4.39 -1.46 -14.86
C GLU A 65 4.53 -1.60 -13.34
N LYS A 66 5.59 -1.04 -12.76
CA LYS A 66 5.78 -1.03 -11.31
C LYS A 66 4.65 -0.30 -10.58
N LEU A 67 4.26 0.89 -11.05
CA LEU A 67 3.19 1.68 -10.41
C LEU A 67 1.83 1.00 -10.47
N VAL A 68 1.56 0.27 -11.55
CA VAL A 68 0.28 -0.42 -11.76
C VAL A 68 0.26 -1.78 -11.05
N ARG A 69 1.37 -2.54 -11.09
CA ARG A 69 1.41 -3.94 -10.63
C ARG A 69 1.94 -4.08 -9.20
N GLU A 70 2.87 -3.25 -8.78
CA GLU A 70 3.50 -3.38 -7.48
C GLU A 70 2.85 -2.43 -6.47
N VAL A 71 2.23 -3.01 -5.44
CA VAL A 71 1.91 -2.25 -4.24
C VAL A 71 3.23 -1.80 -3.63
N GLU A 72 3.50 -0.50 -3.68
CA GLU A 72 4.71 0.07 -3.07
C GLU A 72 4.74 -0.27 -1.58
N LEU A 73 5.68 -1.15 -1.22
CA LEU A 73 5.89 -1.56 0.16
C LEU A 73 6.54 -0.41 0.92
N THR A 74 5.91 -0.05 2.03
CA THR A 74 6.50 0.86 3.02
C THR A 74 7.81 0.28 3.56
N LYS A 75 8.69 1.14 4.13
CA LYS A 75 9.95 0.70 4.76
C LYS A 75 9.77 -0.49 5.73
N PRO A 76 8.81 -0.47 6.69
CA PRO A 76 8.58 -1.61 7.60
C PRO A 76 8.05 -2.86 6.86
N GLU A 77 7.17 -2.71 5.86
CA GLU A 77 6.70 -3.86 5.06
C GLU A 77 7.87 -4.52 4.31
N ARG A 78 8.76 -3.72 3.73
CA ARG A 78 9.95 -4.20 3.02
C ARG A 78 10.91 -4.90 3.98
N TYR A 79 11.12 -4.34 5.18
CA TYR A 79 11.92 -4.96 6.23
C TYR A 79 11.39 -6.35 6.58
N VAL A 80 10.10 -6.45 6.92
CA VAL A 80 9.48 -7.73 7.28
C VAL A 80 9.57 -8.73 6.13
N LEU A 81 9.27 -8.30 4.90
CA LEU A 81 9.36 -9.16 3.73
C LEU A 81 10.76 -9.78 3.60
N ASN A 82 11.79 -8.93 3.65
CA ASN A 82 13.18 -9.38 3.58
C ASN A 82 13.57 -10.27 4.76
N ARG A 83 13.09 -9.94 5.97
CA ARG A 83 13.36 -10.68 7.20
C ARG A 83 12.87 -12.14 7.09
N TYR A 84 11.67 -12.36 6.56
CA TYR A 84 11.10 -13.69 6.37
C TYR A 84 11.63 -14.43 5.13
N LEU A 85 12.00 -13.72 4.07
CA LEU A 85 12.63 -14.33 2.90
C LEU A 85 14.01 -14.92 3.25
N ASN A 86 14.79 -14.19 4.04
CA ASN A 86 16.16 -14.56 4.41
C ASN A 86 16.25 -15.29 5.77
N ALA A 87 15.12 -15.69 6.35
CA ALA A 87 15.10 -16.38 7.63
C ALA A 87 15.72 -17.78 7.50
N LYS A 88 16.78 -18.05 8.26
CA LYS A 88 17.41 -19.38 8.39
C LYS A 88 16.63 -20.33 9.33
N GLY A 89 15.56 -19.87 9.94
CA GLY A 89 14.76 -20.62 10.91
C GLY A 89 13.35 -20.05 11.08
N ARG A 90 12.59 -20.60 12.05
CA ARG A 90 11.22 -20.18 12.31
C ARG A 90 11.22 -18.84 13.06
N LEU A 91 10.67 -17.81 12.42
CA LEU A 91 10.44 -16.51 13.06
C LEU A 91 9.04 -16.47 13.69
N THR A 92 8.96 -16.03 14.94
CA THR A 92 7.68 -15.76 15.62
C THR A 92 7.09 -14.45 15.11
N LEU A 93 5.76 -14.33 15.21
CA LEU A 93 5.08 -13.10 14.79
C LEU A 93 5.40 -11.98 15.78
N GLU A 94 5.39 -12.29 17.06
CA GLU A 94 5.68 -11.37 18.16
C GLU A 94 7.10 -10.83 18.05
N GLY A 95 8.10 -11.68 17.83
CA GLY A 95 9.49 -11.25 17.74
C GLY A 95 9.73 -10.24 16.61
N VAL A 96 9.21 -10.53 15.42
CA VAL A 96 9.34 -9.61 14.27
C VAL A 96 8.49 -8.34 14.45
N ALA A 97 7.35 -8.43 15.14
CA ALA A 97 6.55 -7.25 15.45
C ALA A 97 7.28 -6.31 16.42
N SER A 98 7.97 -6.86 17.43
CA SER A 98 8.83 -6.09 18.34
C SER A 98 10.02 -5.45 17.60
N GLU A 99 10.66 -6.17 16.67
CA GLU A 99 11.70 -5.60 15.79
C GLU A 99 11.15 -4.39 15.00
N VAL A 100 9.94 -4.51 14.42
CA VAL A 100 9.31 -3.42 13.67
C VAL A 100 8.94 -2.24 14.56
N PHE A 101 8.44 -2.48 15.78
CA PHE A 101 8.19 -1.44 16.76
C PHE A 101 9.49 -0.70 17.09
N TYR A 102 10.56 -1.42 17.39
CA TYR A 102 11.86 -0.87 17.76
C TYR A 102 12.48 -0.02 16.64
N TYR A 103 12.57 -0.54 15.41
CA TYR A 103 13.27 0.16 14.32
C TYR A 103 12.47 1.29 13.67
N TYR A 104 11.14 1.24 13.73
CA TYR A 104 10.28 2.16 12.98
C TYR A 104 9.32 2.98 13.86
N GLY A 105 9.33 2.78 15.19
CA GLY A 105 8.45 3.49 16.12
C GLY A 105 6.96 3.23 15.89
N ILE A 106 6.61 2.10 15.26
CA ILE A 106 5.22 1.77 14.89
C ILE A 106 4.58 1.02 16.05
N PRO A 107 3.42 1.45 16.57
CA PRO A 107 2.71 0.76 17.66
C PRO A 107 2.58 -0.75 17.40
N GLU A 108 2.82 -1.55 18.43
CA GLU A 108 3.01 -2.99 18.29
C GLU A 108 1.77 -3.70 17.69
N ASN A 109 0.57 -3.23 17.99
CA ASN A 109 -0.68 -3.69 17.37
C ASN A 109 -0.70 -3.49 15.84
N VAL A 110 -0.20 -2.34 15.37
CA VAL A 110 -0.06 -2.03 13.94
C VAL A 110 1.07 -2.86 13.32
N ALA A 111 2.19 -3.00 14.03
CA ALA A 111 3.32 -3.81 13.60
C ALA A 111 2.92 -5.28 13.39
N ARG A 112 2.17 -5.88 14.31
CA ARG A 112 1.62 -7.25 14.16
C ARG A 112 0.77 -7.40 12.90
N GLY A 113 -0.05 -6.40 12.57
CA GLY A 113 -0.84 -6.38 11.34
C GLY A 113 0.03 -6.39 10.07
N ILE A 114 1.08 -5.55 10.04
CA ILE A 114 2.07 -5.51 8.95
C ILE A 114 2.77 -6.87 8.83
N VAL A 115 3.21 -7.43 9.96
CA VAL A 115 3.93 -8.71 10.01
C VAL A 115 3.07 -9.84 9.46
N ARG A 116 1.82 -9.96 9.92
CA ARG A 116 0.88 -11.00 9.45
C ARG A 116 0.67 -10.92 7.93
N LYS A 117 0.43 -9.72 7.42
CA LYS A 117 0.21 -9.46 5.99
C LYS A 117 1.42 -9.85 5.15
N MET A 118 2.63 -9.42 5.54
CA MET A 118 3.85 -9.71 4.79
C MET A 118 4.26 -11.17 4.88
N ARG A 119 4.13 -11.79 6.06
CA ARG A 119 4.37 -13.23 6.26
C ARG A 119 3.49 -14.08 5.32
N GLY A 120 2.21 -13.73 5.20
CA GLY A 120 1.31 -14.38 4.25
C GLY A 120 1.80 -14.29 2.80
N ARG A 121 2.23 -13.10 2.36
CA ARG A 121 2.80 -12.90 1.01
C ARG A 121 4.06 -13.75 0.77
N VAL A 122 4.94 -13.86 1.77
CA VAL A 122 6.15 -14.72 1.67
C VAL A 122 5.75 -16.18 1.51
N TYR A 123 4.79 -16.68 2.28
CA TYR A 123 4.36 -18.07 2.16
C TYR A 123 3.72 -18.38 0.82
N MET A 124 2.89 -17.48 0.28
CA MET A 124 2.35 -17.63 -1.07
C MET A 124 3.46 -17.64 -2.12
N ALA A 125 4.47 -16.78 -1.99
CA ALA A 125 5.60 -16.74 -2.91
C ALA A 125 6.44 -18.03 -2.85
N LYS A 126 6.72 -18.55 -1.65
CA LYS A 126 7.44 -19.84 -1.47
C LYS A 126 6.63 -21.03 -2.04
N SER A 127 5.33 -21.07 -1.80
CA SER A 127 4.43 -22.12 -2.34
C SER A 127 4.31 -22.09 -3.87
N ARG A 128 4.41 -20.91 -4.50
CA ARG A 128 4.43 -20.80 -5.96
C ARG A 128 5.75 -21.30 -6.55
N ARG A 129 6.89 -20.97 -5.92
CA ARG A 129 8.21 -21.49 -6.33
C ARG A 129 8.26 -23.01 -6.24
N SER A 130 7.86 -23.60 -5.11
CA SER A 130 7.88 -25.06 -4.95
C SER A 130 7.02 -25.80 -5.96
N ARG A 131 5.88 -25.22 -6.40
CA ARG A 131 5.05 -25.79 -7.47
C ARG A 131 5.72 -25.72 -8.84
N ASN A 132 6.31 -24.58 -9.17
CA ASN A 132 7.00 -24.39 -10.45
C ASN A 132 8.26 -25.27 -10.54
N ASP A 133 8.99 -25.43 -9.44
CA ASP A 133 10.17 -26.29 -9.37
C ASP A 133 9.78 -27.79 -9.47
N ALA A 134 8.62 -28.18 -8.94
CA ALA A 134 8.09 -29.54 -9.06
C ALA A 134 7.60 -29.87 -10.48
N SER A 135 7.07 -28.89 -11.23
CA SER A 135 6.65 -29.07 -12.63
C SER A 135 7.80 -29.12 -13.64
N CYS A 136 9.02 -28.78 -13.24
CA CYS A 136 10.21 -28.76 -14.11
C CYS A 136 11.15 -29.95 -13.93
N LYS A 137 10.79 -30.99 -13.15
CA LYS A 137 11.57 -32.23 -13.08
C LYS A 137 11.19 -33.13 -14.27
N PRO A 138 12.13 -33.51 -15.16
CA PRO A 138 11.83 -34.45 -16.23
C PRO A 138 11.54 -35.83 -15.63
N SER A 139 10.52 -36.48 -16.18
CA SER A 139 10.13 -37.87 -15.91
C SER A 139 11.23 -38.86 -16.26
#